data_AF-A0A258CSA1-F1
#
_entry.id   AF-A0A258CSA1-F1
#
_cell.length_a   1.000
_cell.length_b   1.000
_cell.length_c   1.000
_cell.angle_alpha   90.00
_cell.angle_beta   90.00
_cell.angle_gamma   90.00
#
_symmetry.space_group_name_H-M   'P 1'
#
loop_
_entity.id
_entity.type
_entity.pdbx_description
1 polymer ?
#
loop_
_entity_poly.entity_id
_entity_poly.type
_entity_poly.pdbx_seq_one_letter_code
_entity_poly.pdbx_strand_id
1 'polypeptide(L)'
;MLRLRRLLVTLVLLAAVGLGGFYLLTDPRIVSPSPEIGALGAADLDNGRILFAAGGCASCHATPNQDDKLRLGGGLALESPFGTF
;
A
#
# COMPACT_ATOMS: atom_id res chain seq x y z
N MET A 1 1.99 -26.99 -42.40
CA MET A 1 2.75 -25.76 -42.06
C MET A 1 1.85 -24.56 -41.76
N LEU A 2 0.87 -24.22 -42.62
CA LEU A 2 0.01 -23.03 -42.43
C LEU A 2 -0.85 -23.05 -41.15
N ARG A 3 -1.34 -24.23 -40.70
CA ARG A 3 -2.09 -24.38 -39.45
C ARG A 3 -1.24 -24.15 -38.20
N LEU A 4 -0.02 -24.70 -38.15
CA LEU A 4 0.92 -24.49 -37.04
C LEU A 4 1.34 -23.02 -36.93
N ARG A 5 1.60 -22.37 -38.06
CA ARG A 5 1.90 -20.93 -38.09
C ARG A 5 0.75 -20.09 -37.52
N ARG A 6 -0.50 -20.41 -37.87
CA ARG A 6 -1.68 -19.72 -37.32
C ARG A 6 -1.81 -19.92 -35.81
N LEU A 7 -1.61 -21.15 -35.32
CA LEU A 7 -1.64 -21.45 -33.88
C LEU A 7 -0.59 -20.67 -33.11
N LEU A 8 0.65 -20.64 -33.61
CA LEU A 8 1.74 -19.88 -32.98
C LEU A 8 1.43 -18.38 -32.94
N VAL A 9 0.91 -17.82 -34.03
CA VAL A 9 0.50 -16.40 -34.07
C VAL A 9 -0.60 -16.11 -33.06
N THR A 10 -1.63 -16.95 -32.97
CA THR A 10 -2.71 -16.78 -31.98
C THR A 10 -2.18 -16.86 -30.55
N LEU A 11 -1.29 -17.81 -30.24
CA LEU A 11 -0.70 -17.94 -28.91
C LEU A 11 0.14 -16.72 -28.52
N VAL A 12 0.95 -16.20 -29.44
CA VAL A 12 1.74 -14.97 -29.20
C VAL A 12 0.84 -13.77 -28.94
N LEU A 13 -0.24 -13.62 -29.71
CA LEU A 13 -1.21 -12.54 -29.49
C LEU A 13 -1.89 -12.66 -28.13
N LEU A 14 -2.33 -13.86 -27.74
CA LEU A 14 -2.93 -14.09 -26.42
C LEU A 14 -1.93 -13.82 -25.28
N ALA A 15 -0.67 -14.23 -25.44
CA ALA A 15 0.37 -13.94 -24.46
C ALA A 15 0.64 -12.44 -24.35
N ALA A 16 0.70 -11.71 -25.47
CA ALA A 16 0.89 -10.26 -25.47
C ALA A 16 -0.26 -9.53 -24.77
N VAL A 17 -1.51 -9.93 -25.05
CA VAL A 17 -2.70 -9.36 -24.38
C VAL A 17 -2.69 -9.70 -22.88
N GLY A 18 -2.36 -10.94 -22.51
CA GLY A 18 -2.27 -11.38 -21.12
C GLY A 18 -1.20 -10.62 -20.34
N LEU A 19 0.01 -10.48 -20.89
CA LEU A 19 1.11 -9.73 -20.28
C LEU A 19 0.80 -8.23 -20.20
N GLY A 20 0.23 -7.64 -21.25
CA GLY A 20 -0.17 -6.24 -21.25
C GLY A 20 -1.28 -5.97 -20.24
N GLY A 21 -2.30 -6.82 -20.18
CA GLY A 21 -3.37 -6.76 -19.20
C GLY A 21 -2.85 -6.92 -17.77
N PHE A 22 -2.00 -7.91 -17.52
CA PHE A 22 -1.37 -8.12 -16.21
C PHE A 22 -0.56 -6.89 -15.80
N TYR A 23 0.32 -6.39 -16.66
CA TYR A 23 1.15 -5.23 -16.35
C TYR A 23 0.31 -4.00 -16.03
N LEU A 24 -0.70 -3.69 -16.84
CA LEU A 24 -1.58 -2.57 -16.59
C LEU A 24 -2.37 -2.74 -15.29
N LEU A 25 -3.04 -3.87 -15.08
CA LEU A 25 -3.90 -4.05 -13.90
C LEU A 25 -3.11 -4.16 -12.58
N THR A 26 -1.87 -4.63 -12.63
CA THR A 26 -1.03 -4.79 -11.42
C THR A 26 -0.10 -3.62 -11.18
N ASP A 27 -0.07 -2.63 -12.08
CA ASP A 27 0.75 -1.44 -11.88
C ASP A 27 0.24 -0.66 -10.66
N PRO A 28 1.02 -0.57 -9.57
CA PRO A 28 0.59 0.12 -8.37
C PRO A 28 0.27 1.59 -8.64
N ARG A 29 0.81 2.20 -9.71
CA ARG A 29 0.54 3.59 -10.10
C ARG A 29 -0.88 3.81 -10.61
N ILE A 30 -1.59 2.76 -11.04
CA ILE A 30 -2.98 2.85 -11.52
C ILE A 30 -3.97 2.89 -10.36
N VAL A 31 -3.63 2.24 -9.24
CA VAL A 31 -4.51 2.15 -8.05
C VAL A 31 -4.01 2.96 -6.85
N SER A 32 -2.75 3.39 -6.84
CA SER A 32 -2.25 4.31 -5.82
C SER A 32 -2.85 5.70 -6.05
N PRO A 33 -3.17 6.46 -4.99
CA PRO A 33 -3.41 7.90 -5.12
C PRO A 33 -2.29 8.50 -5.97
N SER A 34 -2.67 9.39 -6.90
CA SER A 34 -1.90 9.76 -8.09
C SER A 34 -0.39 9.95 -7.83
N PRO A 35 0.47 9.73 -8.86
CA PRO A 35 1.93 9.89 -8.75
C PRO A 35 2.40 11.32 -8.39
N GLU A 36 1.48 12.23 -8.10
CA GLU A 36 1.75 13.57 -7.60
C GLU A 36 2.05 13.60 -6.10
N ILE A 37 2.66 12.55 -5.54
CA ILE A 37 3.23 12.60 -4.18
C ILE A 37 4.21 13.80 -4.04
N GLY A 38 4.74 14.30 -5.16
CA GLY A 38 5.54 15.54 -5.23
C GLY A 38 4.82 16.82 -5.72
N ALA A 39 3.53 16.76 -6.09
CA ALA A 39 2.75 17.96 -6.44
C ALA A 39 1.68 18.31 -5.39
N LEU A 40 1.57 17.52 -4.33
CA LEU A 40 0.82 17.90 -3.14
C LEU A 40 1.37 19.22 -2.58
N GLY A 41 0.47 20.13 -2.22
CA GLY A 41 0.82 21.35 -1.51
C GLY A 41 1.46 21.05 -0.14
N ALA A 42 1.82 22.11 0.59
CA ALA A 42 2.28 21.95 1.95
C ALA A 42 1.28 21.13 2.78
N ALA A 43 1.80 20.25 3.64
CA ALA A 43 0.96 19.42 4.48
C ALA A 43 0.09 20.29 5.41
N ASP A 44 -1.20 20.00 5.44
CA ASP A 44 -2.10 20.55 6.45
C ASP A 44 -1.93 19.78 7.75
N LEU A 45 -1.23 20.40 8.71
CA LEU A 45 -0.93 19.78 10.00
C LEU A 45 -2.17 19.64 10.89
N ASP A 46 -3.17 20.51 10.75
CA ASP A 46 -4.40 20.43 11.53
C ASP A 46 -5.26 19.26 11.04
N ASN A 47 -5.39 19.11 9.72
CA ASN A 47 -6.00 17.93 9.12
C ASN A 47 -5.21 16.66 9.49
N GLY A 48 -3.88 16.70 9.43
CA GLY A 48 -3.01 15.59 9.84
C GLY A 48 -3.24 15.18 11.30
N ARG A 49 -3.40 16.14 12.21
CA ARG A 49 -3.72 15.88 13.63
C ARG A 49 -5.08 15.20 13.78
N ILE A 50 -6.09 15.63 13.02
CA ILE A 50 -7.43 15.02 13.03
C ILE A 50 -7.34 13.57 12.54
N LEU A 51 -6.68 13.33 11.42
CA LEU A 51 -6.50 11.98 10.86
C LEU A 51 -5.73 11.07 11.82
N PHE A 52 -4.66 11.57 12.43
CA PHE A 52 -3.87 10.82 13.40
C PHE A 52 -4.70 10.36 14.60
N ALA A 53 -5.52 11.27 15.14
CA ALA A 53 -6.41 10.95 16.25
C ALA A 53 -7.54 10.00 15.83
N ALA A 54 -8.18 10.25 14.69
CA ALA A 54 -9.29 9.43 14.18
C ALA A 54 -8.86 8.01 13.78
N GLY A 55 -7.66 7.88 13.20
CA GLY A 55 -7.05 6.59 12.86
C GLY A 55 -6.46 5.86 14.06
N GLY A 56 -6.45 6.50 15.25
CA GLY A 56 -5.97 5.89 16.48
C GLY A 56 -4.49 5.51 16.45
N CYS A 57 -3.65 6.18 15.65
CA CYS A 57 -2.28 5.74 15.37
C CYS A 57 -1.44 5.51 16.64
N ALA A 58 -1.61 6.38 17.65
CA ALA A 58 -0.91 6.28 18.93
C ALA A 58 -1.31 5.07 19.78
N SER A 59 -2.45 4.44 19.54
CA SER A 59 -2.95 3.35 20.40
C SER A 59 -2.03 2.14 20.41
N CYS A 60 -1.40 1.83 19.28
CA CYS A 60 -0.46 0.72 19.14
C CYS A 60 0.99 1.19 18.96
N HIS A 61 1.21 2.37 18.38
CA HIS A 61 2.56 2.83 18.04
C HIS A 61 3.21 3.75 19.08
N ALA A 62 2.46 4.32 20.03
CA ALA A 62 3.08 5.17 21.04
C ALA A 62 4.05 4.34 21.90
N THR A 63 5.26 4.88 22.11
CA THR A 63 6.24 4.26 23.00
C THR A 63 5.69 4.26 24.44
N PRO A 64 5.72 3.12 25.15
CA PRO A 64 5.26 3.05 26.54
C PRO A 64 6.09 3.91 27.50
N ASN A 65 5.52 4.18 28.69
CA ASN A 65 6.19 4.84 29.82
C ASN A 65 6.65 6.29 29.57
N GLN A 66 5.89 7.04 28.77
CA GLN A 66 6.13 8.46 28.50
C GLN A 66 4.84 9.18 28.09
N ASP A 67 4.79 10.50 28.29
CA ASP A 67 3.56 11.30 28.13
C ASP A 67 3.30 11.80 26.70
N ASP A 68 4.35 11.85 25.86
CA ASP A 68 4.30 12.35 24.50
C ASP A 68 3.79 11.29 23.51
N LYS A 69 2.48 11.34 23.23
CA LYS A 69 1.80 10.41 22.32
C LYS A 69 2.26 10.50 20.85
N LEU A 70 3.11 11.47 20.49
CA LEU A 70 3.69 11.59 19.16
C LEU A 70 5.03 10.83 19.03
N ARG A 71 5.54 10.24 20.11
CA ARG A 71 6.68 9.31 20.03
C ARG A 71 6.21 7.93 19.61
N LEU A 72 6.34 7.62 18.32
CA LEU A 72 5.78 6.43 17.69
C LEU A 72 6.78 5.27 17.56
N GLY A 73 7.56 4.98 18.60
CA GLY A 73 8.57 3.91 18.57
C GLY A 73 8.01 2.49 18.70
N GLY A 74 6.72 2.33 18.97
CA GLY A 74 6.09 1.03 19.25
C GLY A 74 6.58 0.41 20.56
N GLY A 75 6.44 -0.91 20.66
CA GLY A 75 6.84 -1.69 21.84
C GLY A 75 5.77 -1.76 22.93
N LEU A 76 4.51 -1.42 22.61
CA LEU A 76 3.38 -1.71 23.50
C LEU A 76 3.22 -3.22 23.61
N ALA A 77 3.34 -3.73 24.84
CA ALA A 77 3.09 -5.13 25.15
C ALA A 77 1.62 -5.49 24.89
N LEU A 78 1.38 -6.41 23.97
CA LEU A 78 0.04 -6.88 23.59
C LEU A 78 -0.20 -8.26 24.20
N GLU A 79 -1.02 -8.29 25.25
CA GLU A 79 -1.44 -9.51 25.91
C GLU A 79 -2.39 -10.33 25.02
N SER A 80 -2.16 -11.64 24.95
CA SER A 80 -3.01 -12.58 24.23
C SER A 80 -3.05 -13.95 24.93
N PRO A 81 -3.99 -14.85 24.57
CA PRO A 81 -3.99 -16.23 25.07
C PRO A 81 -2.73 -17.04 24.75
N PHE A 82 -1.86 -16.55 23.85
CA PHE A 82 -0.65 -17.23 23.39
C PHE A 82 0.64 -16.60 23.95
N GLY A 83 0.53 -15.58 24.81
CA GLY A 83 1.65 -14.82 25.36
C GLY A 83 1.57 -13.33 25.05
N THR A 84 2.62 -12.60 25.45
CA THR A 84 2.78 -11.15 25.26
C THR A 84 3.69 -10.87 24.07
N PHE A 85 3.24 -10.02 23.16
CA PHE A 85 3.98 -9.57 21.97
C PHE A 85 4.44 -8.11 22.10
#